data_AF-A0A7W1QB80-F1
#
_entry.id   AF-A0A7W1QB80-F1
#
_cell.length_a   1.000
_cell.length_b   1.000
_cell.length_c   1.000
_cell.angle_alpha   90.00
_cell.angle_beta   90.00
_cell.angle_gamma   90.00
#
_symmetry.space_group_name_H-M   'P 1'
#
loop_
_entity.id
_entity.type
_entity.pdbx_description
1 polymer ?
#
loop_
_entity_poly.entity_id
_entity_poly.type
_entity_poly.pdbx_seq_one_letter_code
_entity_poly.pdbx_strand_id
1 'polypeptide(L)'
;VYPDEPGSGSTEWSSKLAQHPQVVGTHHIGASTAQAQKAVAEGVVEIIDAFVRGEIVNCVNLAPTRLGTHTLHVRHFDRVGVLAGVFDILRRRELNVEQMENRVFEGRNAAVATIDVVGDVGPDLLAALEGLDDVIHVSAVPTDRGRL
;
A
#
# COMPACT_ATOMS: atom_id res chain seq x y z
N VAL A 1 -10.11 -9.63 26.66
CA VAL A 1 -10.92 -8.81 25.74
C VAL A 1 -12.28 -9.46 25.56
N TYR A 2 -13.33 -8.66 25.45
CA TYR A 2 -14.72 -9.09 25.38
C TYR A 2 -15.48 -8.37 24.24
N PRO A 3 -16.53 -8.98 23.64
CA PRO A 3 -17.27 -8.34 22.53
C PRO A 3 -17.97 -7.03 22.90
N ASP A 4 -18.60 -6.96 24.08
CA ASP A 4 -19.40 -5.81 24.53
C ASP A 4 -18.66 -5.00 25.61
N GLU A 5 -17.39 -4.66 25.36
CA GLU A 5 -16.60 -3.87 26.32
C GLU A 5 -17.22 -2.47 26.56
N PRO A 6 -17.27 -2.00 27.81
CA PRO A 6 -17.77 -0.66 28.09
C PRO A 6 -16.83 0.39 27.51
N GLY A 7 -17.40 1.44 26.91
CA GLY A 7 -16.61 2.55 26.34
C GLY A 7 -15.92 3.45 27.37
N SER A 8 -16.17 3.25 28.66
CA SER A 8 -15.56 4.00 29.77
C SER A 8 -15.33 3.10 30.99
N GLY A 9 -14.40 3.49 31.86
CA GLY A 9 -14.00 2.67 33.02
C GLY A 9 -15.01 2.59 34.18
N SER A 10 -16.12 3.33 34.12
CA SER A 10 -17.10 3.43 35.22
C SER A 10 -18.49 2.88 34.87
N THR A 11 -18.60 2.09 33.80
CA THR A 11 -19.87 1.50 33.35
C THR A 11 -20.06 0.10 33.90
N GLU A 12 -21.27 -0.24 34.35
CA GLU A 12 -21.60 -1.62 34.72
C GLU A 12 -21.52 -2.54 33.49
N TRP A 13 -20.87 -3.68 33.66
CA TRP A 13 -20.67 -4.67 32.61
C TRP A 13 -20.66 -6.08 33.21
N SER A 14 -21.17 -7.07 32.46
CA SER A 14 -21.20 -8.45 32.91
C SER A 14 -20.92 -9.44 31.78
N SER A 15 -20.30 -10.57 32.12
CA SER A 15 -20.03 -11.66 31.18
C SER A 15 -20.16 -13.00 31.87
N LYS A 16 -20.88 -13.94 31.24
CA LYS A 16 -21.01 -15.32 31.71
C LYS A 16 -19.64 -16.00 31.85
N LEU A 17 -18.72 -15.69 30.95
CA LEU A 17 -17.36 -16.26 30.97
C LEU A 17 -16.55 -15.71 32.15
N ALA A 18 -16.64 -14.40 32.40
CA ALA A 18 -15.93 -13.76 33.51
C ALA A 18 -16.49 -14.15 34.89
N GLN A 19 -17.75 -14.61 34.96
CA GLN A 19 -18.38 -15.12 36.20
C GLN A 19 -18.04 -16.58 36.50
N HIS A 20 -17.40 -17.31 35.58
CA HIS A 20 -17.06 -18.72 35.81
C HIS A 20 -15.93 -18.85 36.84
N PRO A 21 -16.04 -19.74 37.85
CA PRO A 21 -15.11 -19.80 38.98
C PRO A 21 -13.67 -20.19 38.61
N GLN A 22 -13.46 -20.79 37.44
CA GLN A 22 -12.14 -21.19 36.93
C GLN A 22 -11.57 -20.22 35.88
N VAL A 23 -12.17 -19.05 35.72
CA VAL A 23 -11.73 -18.03 34.77
C VAL A 23 -11.36 -16.77 35.52
N VAL A 24 -10.18 -16.23 35.23
CA VAL A 24 -9.80 -14.89 35.69
C VAL A 24 -10.04 -13.91 34.54
N GLY A 25 -11.05 -13.07 34.71
CA GLY A 25 -11.29 -11.94 33.83
C GLY A 25 -10.42 -10.74 34.21
N THR A 26 -9.95 -10.00 33.21
CA THR A 26 -9.28 -8.71 33.40
C THR A 26 -9.95 -7.66 32.53
N HIS A 27 -9.89 -6.40 32.93
CA HIS A 27 -10.19 -5.29 32.03
C HIS A 27 -9.24 -5.36 30.82
N HIS A 28 -9.52 -4.59 29.76
CA HIS A 28 -8.67 -4.54 28.57
C HIS A 28 -7.36 -3.77 28.83
N ILE A 29 -6.56 -4.27 29.76
CA ILE A 29 -5.34 -3.62 30.28
C ILE A 29 -4.06 -4.30 29.81
N GLY A 30 -4.14 -5.20 28.82
CA GLY A 30 -2.98 -5.96 28.33
C GLY A 30 -1.82 -5.08 27.87
N ALA A 31 -2.13 -3.91 27.29
CA ALA A 31 -1.15 -2.91 26.87
C ALA A 31 -1.09 -1.68 27.81
N SER A 32 -1.77 -1.70 28.95
CA SER A 32 -1.87 -0.57 29.88
C SER A 32 -0.70 -0.53 30.87
N THR A 33 0.52 -0.54 30.33
CA THR A 33 1.76 -0.40 31.11
C THR A 33 2.55 0.82 30.62
N ALA A 34 3.37 1.42 31.49
CA ALA A 34 4.21 2.56 31.10
C ALA A 34 5.17 2.20 29.96
N GLN A 35 5.66 0.96 29.95
CA GLN A 35 6.55 0.42 28.93
C GLN A 35 5.85 0.32 27.57
N ALA A 36 4.62 -0.20 27.54
CA ALA A 36 3.84 -0.28 26.31
C ALA A 36 3.47 1.11 25.78
N GLN A 37 3.08 2.05 26.66
CA GLN A 37 2.81 3.44 26.26
C GLN A 37 4.04 4.12 25.65
N LYS A 38 5.22 3.93 26.26
CA LYS A 38 6.48 4.43 25.71
C LYS A 38 6.79 3.83 24.34
N ALA A 39 6.68 2.51 24.21
CA ALA A 39 6.95 1.82 22.95
C ALA A 39 5.98 2.25 21.83
N VAL A 40 4.69 2.47 22.16
CA VAL A 40 3.71 3.01 21.21
C VAL A 40 4.09 4.43 20.79
N ALA A 41 4.46 5.29 21.74
CA ALA A 41 4.87 6.66 21.42
C ALA A 41 6.12 6.69 20.50
N GLU A 42 7.13 5.88 20.81
CA GLU A 42 8.34 5.73 19.98
C GLU A 42 7.98 5.23 18.57
N GLY A 43 7.17 4.18 18.46
CA GLY A 43 6.73 3.65 17.16
C GLY A 43 5.89 4.63 16.35
N VAL A 44 5.07 5.46 16.98
CA VAL A 44 4.30 6.52 16.29
C VAL A 44 5.24 7.58 15.71
N VAL A 45 6.26 8.00 16.47
CA VAL A 45 7.27 8.95 15.97
C VAL A 45 8.02 8.35 14.78
N GLU A 46 8.41 7.08 14.85
CA GLU A 46 9.06 6.39 13.74
C GLU A 46 8.19 6.37 12.46
N ILE A 47 6.87 6.14 12.60
CA ILE A 47 5.93 6.17 11.48
C ILE A 47 5.84 7.58 10.88
N ILE A 48 5.79 8.62 11.71
CA ILE A 48 5.73 10.02 11.25
C ILE A 48 7.03 10.39 10.52
N ASP A 49 8.19 10.04 11.08
CA ASP A 49 9.48 10.31 10.47
C ASP A 49 9.64 9.58 9.14
N ALA A 50 9.17 8.34 9.04
CA ALA A 50 9.12 7.59 7.79
C ALA A 50 8.22 8.29 6.75
N PHE A 51 7.04 8.74 7.16
CA PHE A 51 6.13 9.46 6.27
C PHE A 51 6.74 10.75 5.73
N VAL A 52 7.48 11.50 6.55
CA VAL A 52 8.20 12.71 6.12
C VAL A 52 9.28 12.41 5.06
N ARG A 53 9.88 11.21 5.11
CA ARG A 53 10.82 10.74 4.08
C ARG A 53 10.14 10.16 2.83
N GLY A 54 8.81 10.11 2.80
CA GLY A 54 8.03 9.52 1.71
C GLY A 54 7.82 8.00 1.82
N GLU A 55 8.12 7.40 2.97
CA GLU A 55 7.91 5.98 3.24
C GLU A 55 6.55 5.77 3.92
N ILE A 56 5.74 4.83 3.43
CA ILE A 56 4.46 4.46 4.05
C ILE A 56 4.65 3.17 4.84
N VAL A 57 4.67 3.26 6.16
CA VAL A 57 4.86 2.11 7.07
C VAL A 57 3.65 1.94 8.00
N ASN A 58 3.24 0.69 8.23
CA ASN A 58 2.14 0.33 9.15
C ASN A 58 0.83 1.14 8.95
N CYS A 59 0.57 1.59 7.72
CA CYS A 59 -0.61 2.40 7.40
C CYS A 59 -1.87 1.51 7.37
N VAL A 60 -2.83 1.81 8.23
CA VAL A 60 -4.04 0.99 8.42
C VAL A 60 -5.18 1.34 7.46
N ASN A 61 -5.07 2.45 6.74
CA ASN A 61 -6.06 2.95 5.80
C ASN A 61 -5.49 3.15 4.38
N LEU A 62 -4.35 2.53 4.08
CA LEU A 62 -3.84 2.48 2.72
C LEU A 62 -4.75 1.58 1.89
N ALA A 63 -5.05 2.00 0.66
CA ALA A 63 -5.78 1.16 -0.27
C ALA A 63 -4.99 -0.11 -0.61
N PRO A 64 -5.65 -1.20 -1.03
CA PRO A 64 -4.98 -2.45 -1.38
C PRO A 64 -3.90 -2.25 -2.45
N THR A 65 -2.84 -3.05 -2.39
CA THR A 65 -1.58 -2.87 -3.14
C THR A 65 -1.69 -2.98 -4.67
N ARG A 66 -2.89 -3.17 -5.23
CA ARG A 66 -3.14 -3.20 -6.69
C ARG A 66 -4.53 -2.65 -7.00
N LEU A 67 -4.63 -1.34 -7.08
CA LEU A 67 -5.82 -0.64 -7.53
C LEU A 67 -5.77 -0.53 -9.05
N GLY A 68 -6.63 -1.24 -9.79
CA GLY A 68 -6.56 -1.16 -11.24
C GLY A 68 -7.30 -2.27 -11.98
N THR A 69 -7.42 -2.12 -13.29
CA THR A 69 -7.74 -3.22 -14.20
C THR A 69 -6.47 -4.01 -14.54
N HIS A 70 -5.31 -3.35 -14.60
CA HIS A 70 -4.03 -3.96 -14.94
C HIS A 70 -2.87 -3.31 -14.20
N THR A 71 -1.80 -4.08 -13.99
CA THR A 71 -0.48 -3.59 -13.61
C THR A 71 0.43 -3.63 -14.83
N LEU A 72 1.01 -2.49 -15.20
CA LEU A 72 2.04 -2.37 -16.24
C LEU A 72 3.42 -2.49 -15.59
N HIS A 73 4.31 -3.28 -16.20
CA HIS A 73 5.73 -3.31 -15.88
C HIS A 73 6.51 -2.74 -17.06
N VAL A 74 7.08 -1.55 -16.88
CA VAL A 74 7.91 -0.86 -17.88
C VAL A 74 9.36 -0.95 -17.46
N ARG A 75 10.15 -1.77 -18.15
CA ARG A 75 11.60 -1.82 -17.99
C ARG A 75 12.23 -0.79 -18.90
N HIS A 76 13.11 0.05 -18.37
CA HIS A 76 13.70 1.14 -19.14
C HIS A 76 15.10 1.51 -18.67
N PHE A 77 15.86 2.25 -19.49
CA PHE A 77 17.09 2.89 -19.04
C PHE A 77 16.78 4.09 -18.15
N ASP A 78 17.59 4.33 -17.11
CA ASP A 78 17.41 5.44 -16.16
C ASP A 78 17.85 6.77 -16.80
N ARG A 79 17.02 7.28 -17.71
CA ARG A 79 17.26 8.52 -18.45
C ARG A 79 16.12 9.52 -18.27
N VAL A 80 16.47 10.80 -18.36
CA VAL A 80 15.51 11.90 -18.24
C VAL A 80 14.49 11.81 -19.37
N GLY A 81 13.20 11.88 -19.02
CA GLY A 81 12.10 11.95 -19.97
C GLY A 81 11.37 10.63 -20.24
N VAL A 82 11.94 9.48 -19.89
CA VAL A 82 11.31 8.17 -20.18
C VAL A 82 9.94 8.04 -19.52
N LEU A 83 9.86 8.26 -18.19
CA LEU A 83 8.58 8.20 -17.48
C LEU A 83 7.60 9.29 -17.94
N ALA A 84 8.10 10.45 -18.36
CA ALA A 84 7.23 11.48 -18.93
C ALA A 84 6.58 11.02 -20.25
N GLY A 85 7.35 10.32 -21.11
CA GLY A 85 6.82 9.69 -22.32
C GLY A 85 5.78 8.61 -22.00
N VAL A 86 6.08 7.75 -21.01
CA VAL A 86 5.13 6.72 -20.54
C VAL A 86 3.82 7.37 -20.08
N PHE A 87 3.88 8.37 -19.20
CA PHE A 87 2.68 9.03 -18.68
C PHE A 87 1.95 9.86 -19.74
N ASP A 88 2.63 10.42 -20.74
CA ASP A 88 1.97 11.11 -21.85
C ASP A 88 1.14 10.13 -22.70
N ILE A 89 1.65 8.92 -22.96
CA ILE A 89 0.90 7.87 -23.65
C ILE A 89 -0.32 7.42 -22.83
N LEU A 90 -0.14 7.16 -21.53
CA LEU A 90 -1.25 6.79 -20.64
C LEU A 90 -2.33 7.87 -20.60
N ARG A 91 -1.91 9.14 -20.50
CA ARG A 91 -2.81 10.30 -20.52
C ARG A 91 -3.60 10.41 -21.82
N ARG A 92 -2.97 10.24 -22.98
CA ARG A 92 -3.65 10.30 -24.30
C ARG A 92 -4.70 9.19 -24.48
N ARG A 93 -4.57 8.10 -23.73
CA ARG A 93 -5.52 6.98 -23.68
C ARG A 93 -6.52 7.11 -22.52
N GLU A 94 -6.48 8.23 -21.79
CA GLU A 94 -7.35 8.52 -20.65
C GLU A 94 -7.32 7.44 -19.55
N LEU A 95 -6.17 6.79 -19.36
CA LEU A 95 -5.97 5.79 -18.32
C LEU A 95 -5.62 6.47 -17.00
N ASN A 96 -6.39 6.17 -15.95
CA ASN A 96 -6.05 6.63 -14.60
C ASN A 96 -4.90 5.78 -14.03
N VAL A 97 -3.94 6.43 -13.39
CA VAL A 97 -2.85 5.77 -12.65
C VAL A 97 -3.20 5.81 -11.17
N GLU A 98 -3.45 4.67 -10.56
CA GLU A 98 -3.86 4.58 -9.15
C GLU A 98 -2.66 4.50 -8.22
N GLN A 99 -1.63 3.77 -8.64
CA GLN A 99 -0.40 3.58 -7.89
C GLN A 99 0.75 3.41 -8.86
N MET A 100 1.92 3.96 -8.51
CA MET A 100 3.14 3.71 -9.26
C MET A 100 4.34 3.60 -8.33
N GLU A 101 5.29 2.74 -8.70
CA GLU A 101 6.61 2.66 -8.10
C GLU A 101 7.65 2.56 -9.22
N ASN A 102 8.77 3.29 -9.11
CA ASN A 102 9.91 3.11 -10.01
C ASN A 102 11.14 2.67 -9.21
N ARG A 103 11.66 1.48 -9.53
CA ARG A 103 12.80 0.89 -8.84
C ARG A 103 14.01 0.86 -9.75
N VAL A 104 15.01 1.68 -9.42
CA VAL A 104 16.28 1.77 -10.15
C VAL A 104 17.18 0.60 -9.73
N PHE A 105 17.77 -0.09 -10.71
CA PHE A 105 18.74 -1.16 -10.47
C PHE A 105 20.10 -0.60 -10.05
N GLU A 106 20.90 -1.44 -9.39
CA GLU A 106 22.27 -1.10 -9.02
C GLU A 106 23.08 -0.64 -10.25
N GLY A 107 23.93 0.37 -10.05
CA GLY A 107 24.67 1.02 -11.13
C GLY A 107 23.87 2.07 -11.92
N ARG A 108 22.58 2.28 -11.61
CA ARG A 108 21.74 3.38 -12.13
C ARG A 108 21.68 3.47 -13.66
N ASN A 109 21.79 2.32 -14.33
CA ASN A 109 21.68 2.26 -15.79
C ASN A 109 20.25 1.96 -16.24
N ALA A 110 19.49 1.23 -15.44
CA ALA A 110 18.14 0.79 -15.76
C ALA A 110 17.23 0.84 -14.55
N ALA A 111 15.93 0.87 -14.79
CA ALA A 111 14.89 0.82 -13.78
C ALA A 111 13.69 0.01 -14.27
N VAL A 112 12.81 -0.32 -13.33
CA VAL A 112 11.49 -0.89 -13.62
C VAL A 112 10.42 -0.04 -12.95
N ALA A 113 9.53 0.52 -13.77
CA ALA A 113 8.31 1.15 -13.30
C ALA A 113 7.20 0.10 -13.24
N THR A 114 6.56 -0.02 -12.08
CA THR A 114 5.33 -0.78 -11.89
C THR A 114 4.20 0.22 -11.73
N ILE A 115 3.21 0.18 -12.62
CA ILE A 115 2.17 1.20 -12.73
C ILE A 115 0.82 0.50 -12.75
N ASP A 116 0.02 0.68 -11.71
CA ASP A 116 -1.35 0.19 -11.67
C ASP A 116 -2.27 1.20 -12.36
N VAL A 117 -3.04 0.73 -13.34
CA VAL A 117 -3.91 1.56 -14.17
C VAL A 117 -5.36 1.07 -14.19
N VAL A 118 -6.30 2.01 -14.34
CA VAL A 118 -7.71 1.71 -14.60
C VAL A 118 -8.06 2.05 -16.04
N GLY A 119 -8.47 1.02 -16.78
CA GLY A 119 -9.00 1.15 -18.14
C GLY A 119 -8.62 -0.02 -19.04
N ASP A 120 -8.70 0.18 -20.35
CA ASP A 120 -8.40 -0.84 -21.35
C ASP A 120 -6.90 -0.85 -21.71
N VAL A 121 -6.25 -2.00 -21.49
CA VAL A 121 -4.84 -2.23 -21.77
C VAL A 121 -4.73 -3.17 -22.97
N GLY A 122 -4.90 -2.60 -24.15
CA GLY A 122 -4.83 -3.32 -25.42
C GLY A 122 -3.41 -3.43 -26.01
N PRO A 123 -3.22 -4.28 -27.04
CA PRO A 123 -1.92 -4.47 -27.70
C PRO A 123 -1.35 -3.18 -28.29
N ASP A 124 -2.20 -2.28 -28.79
CA ASP A 124 -1.78 -0.98 -29.35
C ASP A 124 -1.14 -0.07 -28.31
N LEU A 125 -1.57 -0.14 -27.04
CA LEU A 125 -0.97 0.62 -25.95
C LEU A 125 0.42 0.05 -25.63
N LEU A 126 0.53 -1.27 -25.53
CA LEU A 126 1.82 -1.93 -25.26
C LEU A 126 2.83 -1.62 -26.37
N ALA A 127 2.42 -1.72 -27.63
CA ALA A 127 3.26 -1.37 -28.77
C ALA A 127 3.69 0.10 -28.76
N ALA A 128 2.79 1.02 -28.39
CA ALA A 128 3.13 2.44 -28.27
C ALA A 128 4.15 2.70 -27.14
N LEU A 129 4.01 2.02 -26.00
CA LEU A 129 4.95 2.12 -24.88
C LEU A 129 6.31 1.49 -25.22
N GLU A 130 6.32 0.33 -25.89
CA GLU A 130 7.57 -0.32 -26.35
C GLU A 130 8.28 0.49 -27.44
N GLY A 131 7.56 1.34 -28.18
CA GLY A 131 8.13 2.23 -29.18
C GLY A 131 8.78 3.49 -28.62
N LEU A 132 8.72 3.75 -27.31
CA LEU A 132 9.42 4.86 -26.69
C LEU A 132 10.93 4.62 -26.67
N ASP A 133 11.69 5.67 -26.95
CA ASP A 133 13.14 5.64 -26.74
C ASP A 133 13.46 5.26 -25.29
N ASP A 134 14.54 4.49 -25.11
CA ASP A 134 15.04 4.00 -23.83
C ASP A 134 14.11 3.04 -23.06
N VAL A 135 12.96 2.66 -23.60
CA VAL A 135 12.16 1.53 -23.09
C VAL A 135 12.75 0.22 -23.59
N ILE A 136 13.02 -0.71 -22.66
CA ILE A 136 13.61 -2.02 -22.93
C ILE A 136 12.50 -3.04 -23.21
N HIS A 137 11.44 -3.02 -22.41
CA HIS A 137 10.31 -3.93 -22.54
C HIS A 137 9.12 -3.45 -21.71
N VAL A 138 7.91 -3.74 -22.17
CA VAL A 138 6.67 -3.47 -21.43
C VAL A 138 5.85 -4.76 -21.34
N SER A 139 5.33 -5.08 -20.16
CA SER A 139 4.33 -6.13 -19.99
C SER A 139 3.16 -5.64 -19.15
N ALA A 140 2.02 -6.30 -19.30
CA ALA A 140 0.81 -6.02 -18.55
C ALA A 140 0.26 -7.31 -17.93
N VAL A 141 -0.15 -7.23 -16.68
CA VAL A 141 -0.82 -8.33 -15.97
C VAL A 141 -2.18 -7.81 -15.51
N PRO A 142 -3.30 -8.48 -15.84
CA PRO A 142 -4.60 -8.15 -15.27
C PRO A 142 -4.53 -8.20 -13.75
N THR A 143 -5.09 -7.18 -13.12
CA THR A 143 -5.19 -7.17 -11.67
C THR A 143 -6.43 -7.96 -11.30
N ASP A 144 -6.25 -9.09 -10.62
CA ASP A 144 -7.38 -9.81 -10.02
C ASP A 144 -8.10 -8.82 -9.09
N ARG A 145 -9.33 -8.44 -9.46
CA ARG A 145 -10.29 -7.91 -8.49
C ARG A 145 -10.60 -9.03 -7.52
N GLY A 146 -9.70 -9.24 -6.56
CA GLY A 146 -9.91 -10.13 -5.44
C GLY A 146 -11.23 -9.74 -4.81
N ARG A 147 -12.18 -10.67 -4.84
CA ARG A 147 -13.44 -10.62 -4.08
C ARG A 147 -13.12 -10.09 -2.67
N LEU A 148 -13.56 -8.87 -2.39
CA LEU A 148 -13.81 -8.43 -1.03
C LEU A 148 -15.18 -8.97 -0.61
#